data_AF-A0A8J9ZG90-F1
#
_entry.id   AF-A0A8J9ZG90-F1
#
_cell.length_a   1.000
_cell.length_b   1.000
_cell.length_c   1.000
_cell.angle_alpha   90.00
_cell.angle_beta   90.00
_cell.angle_gamma   90.00
#
_symmetry.space_group_name_H-M   'P 1'
#
loop_
_entity.id
_entity.type
_entity.pdbx_description
1 polymer ?
#
loop_
_entity_poly.entity_id
_entity_poly.type
_entity_poly.pdbx_seq_one_letter_code
_entity_poly.pdbx_strand_id
1 'polypeptide(L)'
;MKPTRTPTQIIPNIEDCEWTPSVAHLFRRHYILQTPMYFLRCIYAVFYSLYLLFVLKPPTDADIIRFVENSTICMLIRPAKDDRSDEYEVTVDDCKLRATGGFHLMRMSIRYKKGEDGDQILCFNRNGVEISDRSQIFSTWYFYGTHSSHVKSHLFSNSLVRHIVDRDLKTLQESTYTAIPLHYGLLHSSISVLNGEGIVPSFLGYGGVGIRESLVEESGNMSAWEGHQSGRRWDLLGKESLLYKLFRSRRALRDVMKRHGIDLKLLEALFNHIIVHSMDHHGGDESSHLRYSLHPWHTGCTSYQAFKTNMFRVLIIRPNLNPLAPNTLRSINKPFYQDLYRELKKIDPEAAEVATASVMY
;
A
#
# COMPACT_ATOMS: atom_id res chain seq x y z
N MET A 1 -39.97 19.16 1.53
CA MET A 1 -38.85 18.17 1.51
C MET A 1 -37.79 18.67 2.48
N LYS A 2 -37.39 17.88 3.49
CA LYS A 2 -36.24 18.24 4.34
C LYS A 2 -34.98 18.29 3.45
N PRO A 3 -34.06 19.25 3.64
CA PRO A 3 -32.82 19.25 2.90
C PRO A 3 -32.08 17.95 3.23
N THR A 4 -31.91 17.10 2.23
CA THR A 4 -31.01 15.96 2.28
C THR A 4 -29.65 16.51 2.66
N ARG A 5 -29.14 16.10 3.84
CA ARG A 5 -27.80 16.46 4.32
C ARG A 5 -26.84 16.39 3.15
N THR A 6 -26.22 17.52 2.83
CA THR A 6 -25.19 17.62 1.80
C THR A 6 -24.20 16.49 2.06
N PRO A 7 -24.03 15.50 1.16
CA PRO A 7 -23.15 14.37 1.45
C PRO A 7 -21.74 14.90 1.66
N THR A 8 -21.16 14.64 2.84
CA THR A 8 -19.81 15.02 3.22
C THR A 8 -18.80 14.19 2.43
N GLN A 9 -17.61 14.74 2.16
CA GLN A 9 -16.48 13.98 1.63
C GLN A 9 -16.21 12.76 2.52
N ILE A 10 -15.82 11.63 1.93
CA ILE A 10 -15.41 10.45 2.70
C ILE A 10 -14.10 10.80 3.41
N ILE A 11 -14.13 10.73 4.74
CA ILE A 11 -12.95 10.90 5.59
C ILE A 11 -12.47 9.49 5.95
N PRO A 12 -11.20 9.14 5.70
CA PRO A 12 -10.64 7.84 6.06
C PRO A 12 -10.74 7.61 7.57
N ASN A 13 -11.25 6.46 7.99
CA ASN A 13 -11.37 6.09 9.40
C ASN A 13 -11.03 4.60 9.61
N ILE A 14 -10.22 4.31 10.62
CA ILE A 14 -9.86 2.94 11.02
C ILE A 14 -11.08 2.16 11.52
N GLU A 15 -12.02 2.82 12.22
CA GLU A 15 -13.23 2.19 12.77
C GLU A 15 -14.19 1.71 11.67
N ASP A 16 -14.02 2.16 10.43
CA ASP A 16 -14.87 1.71 9.32
C ASP A 16 -14.62 0.24 8.93
N CYS A 17 -13.57 -0.42 9.46
CA CYS A 17 -13.44 -1.88 9.33
C CYS A 17 -14.25 -2.67 10.37
N GLU A 18 -14.88 -2.02 11.36
CA GLU A 18 -15.64 -2.73 12.39
C GLU A 18 -16.80 -3.52 11.80
N TRP A 19 -17.16 -4.62 12.47
CA TRP A 19 -18.29 -5.44 12.02
C TRP A 19 -19.62 -4.74 12.32
N THR A 20 -20.53 -4.73 11.34
CA THR A 20 -21.92 -4.30 11.50
C THR A 20 -22.87 -5.22 10.74
N PRO A 21 -24.18 -5.22 11.05
CA PRO A 21 -25.16 -5.97 10.28
C PRO A 21 -25.18 -5.64 8.78
N SER A 22 -24.92 -4.39 8.37
CA SER A 22 -24.95 -4.01 6.95
C SER A 22 -23.83 -4.66 6.15
N VAL A 23 -22.65 -4.85 6.75
CA VAL A 23 -21.47 -5.47 6.09
C VAL A 23 -21.29 -6.94 6.40
N ALA A 24 -22.15 -7.57 7.20
CA ALA A 24 -22.02 -8.99 7.61
C ALA A 24 -21.91 -9.96 6.42
N HIS A 25 -22.58 -9.65 5.32
CA HIS A 25 -22.50 -10.44 4.09
C HIS A 25 -21.09 -10.45 3.46
N LEU A 26 -20.32 -9.38 3.62
CA LEU A 26 -18.92 -9.29 3.16
C LEU A 26 -18.02 -10.24 3.96
N PHE A 27 -18.21 -10.31 5.29
CA PHE A 27 -17.45 -11.24 6.15
C PHE A 27 -17.70 -12.69 5.77
N ARG A 28 -18.97 -13.07 5.58
CA ARG A 28 -19.33 -14.43 5.15
C ARG A 28 -18.70 -14.77 3.80
N ARG A 29 -18.75 -13.84 2.84
CA ARG A 29 -18.13 -14.00 1.52
C ARG A 29 -16.62 -14.17 1.62
N HIS A 30 -15.96 -13.30 2.39
CA HIS A 30 -14.52 -13.37 2.62
C HIS A 30 -14.11 -14.72 3.22
N TYR A 31 -14.80 -15.17 4.26
CA TYR A 31 -14.52 -16.46 4.90
C TYR A 31 -14.62 -17.63 3.91
N ILE A 32 -15.66 -17.67 3.08
CA ILE A 32 -15.88 -18.77 2.13
C ILE A 32 -14.81 -18.76 1.02
N LEU A 33 -14.47 -17.58 0.51
CA LEU A 33 -13.67 -17.47 -0.71
C LEU A 33 -12.18 -17.29 -0.44
N GLN A 34 -11.79 -16.55 0.59
CA GLN A 34 -10.40 -16.20 0.85
C GLN A 34 -9.72 -17.14 1.84
N THR A 35 -10.41 -17.62 2.88
CA THR A 35 -9.79 -18.48 3.90
C THR A 35 -9.13 -19.73 3.31
N PRO A 36 -9.76 -20.51 2.41
CA PRO A 36 -9.09 -21.66 1.77
C PRO A 36 -7.85 -21.24 0.96
N MET A 37 -7.91 -20.09 0.31
CA MET A 37 -6.80 -19.56 -0.48
C MET A 37 -5.62 -19.16 0.39
N TYR A 38 -5.85 -18.61 1.59
CA TYR A 38 -4.78 -18.31 2.54
C TYR A 38 -4.05 -19.58 3.01
N PHE A 39 -4.75 -20.70 3.19
CA PHE A 39 -4.10 -21.98 3.53
C PHE A 39 -3.19 -22.47 2.40
N LEU A 40 -3.70 -22.52 1.17
CA LEU A 40 -2.91 -22.91 -0.01
C LEU A 40 -1.71 -21.98 -0.21
N ARG A 41 -1.94 -20.67 -0.05
CA ARG A 41 -0.90 -19.65 -0.16
C ARG A 41 0.16 -19.78 0.92
N CYS A 42 -0.20 -20.16 2.14
CA CYS A 42 0.76 -20.40 3.22
C CYS A 42 1.74 -21.52 2.83
N ILE A 43 1.23 -22.62 2.25
CA ILE A 43 2.06 -23.71 1.74
C ILE A 43 2.98 -23.22 0.63
N TYR A 44 2.42 -22.55 -0.39
CA TYR A 44 3.20 -21.95 -1.49
C TYR A 44 4.29 -21.01 -0.96
N ALA A 45 3.95 -20.14 -0.02
CA ALA A 45 4.86 -19.16 0.54
C ALA A 45 6.04 -19.80 1.24
N VAL A 46 5.85 -20.91 1.96
CA VAL A 46 6.96 -21.64 2.58
C VAL A 46 7.94 -22.13 1.51
N PHE A 47 7.46 -22.87 0.52
CA PHE A 47 8.33 -23.43 -0.52
C PHE A 47 8.99 -22.36 -1.38
N TYR A 48 8.22 -21.35 -1.78
CA TYR A 48 8.73 -20.25 -2.58
C TYR A 48 9.71 -19.37 -1.80
N SER A 49 9.48 -19.14 -0.51
CA SER A 49 10.42 -18.41 0.35
C SER A 49 11.74 -19.16 0.53
N LEU A 50 11.69 -20.50 0.63
CA LEU A 50 12.89 -21.35 0.65
C LEU A 50 13.66 -21.24 -0.68
N TYR A 51 12.96 -21.32 -1.82
CA TYR A 51 13.55 -21.13 -3.14
C TYR A 51 14.21 -19.75 -3.28
N LEU A 52 13.53 -18.69 -2.83
CA LEU A 52 14.05 -17.34 -2.94
C LEU A 52 15.39 -17.16 -2.22
N LEU A 53 15.64 -17.85 -1.11
CA LEU A 53 16.91 -17.74 -0.36
C LEU A 53 18.16 -17.95 -1.22
N PHE A 54 18.04 -18.69 -2.34
CA PHE A 54 19.14 -18.95 -3.28
C PHE A 54 19.37 -17.84 -4.30
N VAL A 55 18.42 -16.93 -4.48
CA VAL A 55 18.46 -15.88 -5.52
C VAL A 55 18.37 -14.46 -4.97
N LEU A 56 18.21 -14.29 -3.65
CA LEU A 56 18.15 -12.96 -3.05
C LEU A 56 19.52 -12.24 -3.10
N LYS A 57 19.50 -10.96 -3.46
CA LYS A 57 20.67 -10.07 -3.45
C LYS A 57 20.52 -8.95 -2.41
N PRO A 58 21.61 -8.39 -1.85
CA PRO A 58 21.51 -7.21 -0.98
C PRO A 58 20.97 -5.98 -1.76
N PRO A 59 20.26 -5.05 -1.09
CA PRO A 59 19.78 -3.81 -1.73
C PRO A 59 20.92 -2.89 -2.15
N THR A 60 20.77 -2.26 -3.32
CA THR A 60 21.60 -1.16 -3.81
C THR A 60 20.87 0.18 -3.68
N ASP A 61 21.58 1.29 -3.89
CA ASP A 61 20.98 2.63 -3.95
C ASP A 61 19.85 2.70 -5.00
N ALA A 62 20.09 2.13 -6.19
CA ALA A 62 19.09 2.05 -7.26
C ALA A 62 17.86 1.21 -6.87
N ASP A 63 18.05 0.10 -6.15
CA ASP A 63 16.92 -0.71 -5.67
C ASP A 63 16.06 0.05 -4.64
N ILE A 64 16.71 0.82 -3.75
CA ILE A 64 16.02 1.64 -2.74
C ILE A 64 15.24 2.78 -3.41
N ILE A 65 15.89 3.52 -4.32
CA ILE A 65 15.27 4.64 -5.02
C ILE A 65 14.12 4.15 -5.89
N ARG A 66 14.29 3.03 -6.59
CA ARG A 66 13.20 2.39 -7.34
C ARG A 66 12.02 2.04 -6.44
N PHE A 67 12.26 1.46 -5.25
CA PHE A 67 11.16 1.16 -4.32
C PHE A 67 10.43 2.43 -3.86
N VAL A 68 11.17 3.51 -3.57
CA VAL A 68 10.58 4.81 -3.21
C VAL A 68 9.76 5.38 -4.36
N GLU A 69 10.25 5.33 -5.59
CA GLU A 69 9.58 5.90 -6.77
C GLU A 69 8.44 5.04 -7.33
N ASN A 70 8.47 3.71 -7.11
CA ASN A 70 7.47 2.77 -7.62
C ASN A 70 6.46 2.30 -6.55
N SER A 71 6.50 2.86 -5.34
CA SER A 71 5.48 2.62 -4.30
C SER A 71 4.68 3.89 -4.01
N THR A 72 3.73 3.81 -3.08
CA THR A 72 2.98 4.98 -2.62
C THR A 72 3.84 6.07 -1.98
N ILE A 73 5.07 5.73 -1.57
CA ILE A 73 6.05 6.69 -1.06
C ILE A 73 6.40 7.71 -2.15
N CYS A 74 6.24 7.38 -3.43
CA CYS A 74 6.56 8.27 -4.55
C CYS A 74 5.78 9.58 -4.51
N MET A 75 4.60 9.56 -3.89
CA MET A 75 3.83 10.76 -3.66
C MET A 75 4.63 11.75 -2.83
N LEU A 76 5.38 11.32 -1.82
CA LEU A 76 6.14 12.15 -0.88
C LEU A 76 7.36 12.86 -1.47
N ILE A 77 7.74 12.55 -2.72
CA ILE A 77 8.94 13.06 -3.37
C ILE A 77 8.81 14.56 -3.69
N ARG A 78 9.89 15.30 -3.45
CA ARG A 78 10.02 16.73 -3.71
C ARG A 78 11.40 17.02 -4.31
N PRO A 79 11.57 18.09 -5.09
CA PRO A 79 12.91 18.61 -5.40
C PRO A 79 13.65 18.95 -4.11
N ALA A 80 14.96 18.71 -4.09
CA ALA A 80 15.81 19.20 -3.03
C ALA A 80 15.74 20.74 -2.94
N LYS A 81 15.85 21.30 -1.74
CA LYS A 81 15.62 22.73 -1.46
C LYS A 81 16.64 23.69 -2.09
N ASP A 82 17.72 23.17 -2.66
CA ASP A 82 18.86 23.92 -3.17
C ASP A 82 18.85 24.11 -4.71
N ASP A 83 17.66 24.15 -5.31
CA ASP A 83 17.41 24.45 -6.73
C ASP A 83 18.14 23.55 -7.75
N ARG A 84 18.71 22.43 -7.30
CA ARG A 84 19.29 21.40 -8.16
C ARG A 84 18.19 20.55 -8.79
N SER A 85 18.12 20.57 -10.12
CA SER A 85 17.09 19.85 -10.88
C SER A 85 17.26 18.33 -10.89
N ASP A 86 18.44 17.82 -10.51
CA ASP A 86 18.79 16.38 -10.49
C ASP A 86 18.64 15.73 -9.11
N GLU A 87 18.27 16.49 -8.09
CA GLU A 87 18.21 16.02 -6.70
C GLU A 87 16.80 16.08 -6.11
N TYR A 88 16.48 15.03 -5.36
CA TYR A 88 15.16 14.83 -4.78
C TYR A 88 15.28 14.47 -3.30
N GLU A 89 14.26 14.86 -2.54
CA GLU A 89 14.14 14.54 -1.13
C GLU A 89 12.77 13.94 -0.80
N VAL A 90 12.77 13.02 0.15
CA VAL A 90 11.58 12.59 0.87
C VAL A 90 11.84 12.82 2.34
N THR A 91 10.92 13.51 3.02
CA THR A 91 10.97 13.72 4.47
C THR A 91 9.64 13.32 5.08
N VAL A 92 9.71 12.52 6.13
CA VAL A 92 8.59 12.12 6.98
C VAL A 92 8.92 12.59 8.38
N ASP A 93 8.07 13.47 8.90
CA ASP A 93 8.12 13.95 10.28
C ASP A 93 6.90 13.44 11.05
N ASP A 94 7.00 13.46 12.37
CA ASP A 94 5.93 13.05 13.31
C ASP A 94 5.37 11.64 13.06
N CYS A 95 6.20 10.71 12.59
CA CYS A 95 5.78 9.32 12.38
C CYS A 95 5.49 8.64 13.73
N LYS A 96 4.39 7.88 13.80
CA LYS A 96 3.95 7.19 15.02
C LYS A 96 4.34 5.72 15.05
N LEU A 97 4.97 5.20 14.01
CA LEU A 97 5.27 3.78 13.88
C LEU A 97 6.26 3.29 14.94
N ARG A 98 5.92 2.15 15.54
CA ARG A 98 6.77 1.44 16.50
C ARG A 98 7.05 0.03 15.98
N ALA A 99 8.27 -0.42 16.21
CA ALA A 99 8.72 -1.78 15.94
C ALA A 99 8.99 -2.53 17.25
N THR A 100 8.92 -3.86 17.20
CA THR A 100 9.23 -4.77 18.30
C THR A 100 10.58 -4.44 18.96
N GLY A 101 10.69 -4.61 20.28
CA GLY A 101 11.92 -4.28 21.01
C GLY A 101 12.04 -2.80 21.41
N GLY A 102 10.93 -2.04 21.35
CA GLY A 102 10.88 -0.66 21.84
C GLY A 102 11.45 0.38 20.87
N PHE A 103 11.60 0.04 19.58
CA PHE A 103 12.13 0.95 18.58
C PHE A 103 11.03 1.82 17.97
N HIS A 104 11.24 3.12 17.93
CA HIS A 104 10.25 4.09 17.45
C HIS A 104 10.79 4.79 16.21
N LEU A 105 10.02 4.83 15.13
CA LEU A 105 10.34 5.62 13.94
C LEU A 105 9.60 6.96 14.06
N MET A 106 10.30 8.02 14.44
CA MET A 106 9.71 9.35 14.67
C MET A 106 9.87 10.27 13.47
N ARG A 107 11.01 10.17 12.79
CA ARG A 107 11.30 10.94 11.58
C ARG A 107 12.28 10.19 10.70
N MET A 108 12.17 10.39 9.40
CA MET A 108 13.13 9.88 8.43
C MET A 108 13.21 10.77 7.22
N SER A 109 14.39 10.84 6.62
CA SER A 109 14.57 11.50 5.34
C SER A 109 15.57 10.77 4.46
N ILE A 110 15.34 10.84 3.15
CA ILE A 110 16.28 10.43 2.12
C ILE A 110 16.49 11.61 1.18
N ARG A 111 17.74 11.84 0.81
CA ARG A 111 18.10 12.70 -0.31
C ARG A 111 18.86 11.87 -1.32
N TYR A 112 18.45 11.96 -2.58
CA TYR A 112 19.03 11.16 -3.64
C TYR A 112 19.14 11.97 -4.93
N LYS A 113 20.06 11.54 -5.78
CA LYS A 113 20.31 12.10 -7.09
C LYS A 113 19.96 11.07 -8.16
N LYS A 114 19.40 11.56 -9.27
CA LYS A 114 19.25 10.79 -10.52
C LYS A 114 20.26 11.31 -11.55
N GLY A 115 20.88 10.43 -12.30
CA GLY A 115 21.86 10.84 -13.31
C GLY A 115 22.21 9.72 -14.29
N GLU A 116 22.96 10.08 -15.34
CA GLU A 116 23.43 9.14 -16.36
C GLU A 116 24.33 8.03 -15.76
N ASP A 117 25.06 8.36 -14.69
CA ASP A 117 25.91 7.42 -13.94
C ASP A 117 25.13 6.50 -12.98
N GLY A 118 23.80 6.63 -12.95
CA GLY A 118 22.90 5.86 -12.09
C GLY A 118 22.34 6.65 -10.91
N ASP A 119 21.38 6.04 -10.24
CA ASP A 119 20.71 6.60 -9.07
C ASP A 119 21.59 6.44 -7.82
N GLN A 120 21.75 7.51 -7.05
CA GLN A 120 22.65 7.55 -5.89
C GLN A 120 21.95 8.13 -4.66
N ILE A 121 22.08 7.45 -3.52
CA ILE A 121 21.65 8.00 -2.23
C ILE A 121 22.75 8.92 -1.72
N LEU A 122 22.42 10.19 -1.52
CA LEU A 122 23.36 11.20 -1.01
C LEU A 122 23.41 11.15 0.51
N CYS A 123 22.25 11.11 1.16
CA CYS A 123 22.16 10.90 2.59
C CYS A 123 20.83 10.26 2.97
N PHE A 124 20.84 9.51 4.07
CA PHE A 124 19.63 9.01 4.71
C PHE A 124 19.73 9.19 6.22
N ASN A 125 18.70 9.79 6.79
CA ASN A 125 18.60 10.02 8.23
C ASN A 125 17.39 9.27 8.79
N ARG A 126 17.58 8.58 9.92
CA ARG A 126 16.51 8.00 10.73
C ARG A 126 16.63 8.54 12.15
N ASN A 127 15.58 9.19 12.64
CA ASN A 127 15.55 9.83 13.96
C ASN A 127 16.74 10.79 14.22
N GLY A 128 17.20 11.48 13.19
CA GLY A 128 18.35 12.41 13.28
C GLY A 128 19.72 11.72 13.29
N VAL A 129 19.78 10.41 13.08
CA VAL A 129 21.02 9.66 12.91
C VAL A 129 21.19 9.29 11.44
N GLU A 130 22.35 9.60 10.88
CA GLU A 130 22.71 9.21 9.52
C GLU A 130 22.99 7.70 9.46
N ILE A 131 22.36 7.00 8.51
CA ILE A 131 22.54 5.56 8.30
C ILE A 131 23.07 5.32 6.89
N SER A 132 24.16 4.56 6.78
CA SER A 132 24.82 4.23 5.51
C SER A 132 24.62 2.78 5.06
N ASP A 133 24.07 1.92 5.92
CA ASP A 133 23.76 0.52 5.58
C ASP A 133 22.52 0.43 4.70
N ARG A 134 22.69 -0.03 3.45
CA ARG A 134 21.61 -0.08 2.45
C ARG A 134 20.48 -1.02 2.87
N SER A 135 20.80 -2.08 3.59
CA SER A 135 19.77 -2.99 4.10
C SER A 135 18.88 -2.29 5.12
N GLN A 136 19.44 -1.52 6.05
CA GLN A 136 18.69 -0.71 7.01
C GLN A 136 17.90 0.42 6.34
N ILE A 137 18.49 1.11 5.36
CA ILE A 137 17.80 2.16 4.60
C ILE A 137 16.57 1.56 3.90
N PHE A 138 16.77 0.48 3.14
CA PHE A 138 15.68 -0.22 2.47
C PHE A 138 14.63 -0.70 3.47
N SER A 139 15.04 -1.36 4.55
CA SER A 139 14.14 -1.90 5.57
C SER A 139 13.31 -0.80 6.25
N THR A 140 13.89 0.38 6.44
CA THR A 140 13.17 1.53 7.03
C THR A 140 12.10 2.05 6.07
N TRP A 141 12.43 2.25 4.79
CA TRP A 141 11.44 2.66 3.78
C TRP A 141 10.36 1.60 3.57
N TYR A 142 10.74 0.33 3.53
CA TYR A 142 9.80 -0.77 3.39
C TYR A 142 8.84 -0.86 4.60
N PHE A 143 9.38 -0.69 5.81
CA PHE A 143 8.59 -0.65 7.03
C PHE A 143 7.59 0.51 7.03
N TYR A 144 8.04 1.73 6.69
CA TYR A 144 7.16 2.90 6.56
C TYR A 144 6.12 2.72 5.45
N GLY A 145 6.54 2.27 4.26
CA GLY A 145 5.66 1.99 3.14
C GLY A 145 4.54 1.03 3.53
N THR A 146 4.91 -0.11 4.13
CA THR A 146 3.96 -1.16 4.50
C THR A 146 3.04 -0.80 5.68
N HIS A 147 3.55 -0.11 6.71
CA HIS A 147 2.80 0.10 7.96
C HIS A 147 2.18 1.51 8.08
N SER A 148 2.56 2.47 7.23
CA SER A 148 1.98 3.81 7.19
C SER A 148 1.32 4.09 5.84
N SER A 149 2.14 4.17 4.79
CA SER A 149 1.73 4.61 3.45
C SER A 149 0.59 3.75 2.89
N HIS A 150 0.82 2.43 2.89
CA HIS A 150 -0.12 1.40 2.48
C HIS A 150 -1.42 1.40 3.32
N VAL A 151 -1.28 1.48 4.64
CA VAL A 151 -2.40 1.44 5.59
C VAL A 151 -3.34 2.62 5.40
N LYS A 152 -2.82 3.80 5.04
CA LYS A 152 -3.65 4.97 4.72
C LYS A 152 -4.55 4.72 3.52
N SER A 153 -4.08 4.02 2.49
CA SER A 153 -4.93 3.59 1.38
C SER A 153 -6.06 2.64 1.83
N HIS A 154 -5.79 1.76 2.79
CA HIS A 154 -6.80 0.88 3.39
C HIS A 154 -7.88 1.63 4.17
N LEU A 155 -7.53 2.73 4.85
CA LEU A 155 -8.54 3.55 5.51
C LEU A 155 -9.55 4.13 4.52
N PHE A 156 -9.06 4.64 3.38
CA PHE A 156 -9.95 5.11 2.31
C PHE A 156 -10.84 3.97 1.78
N SER A 157 -10.29 2.77 1.63
CA SER A 157 -11.02 1.58 1.21
C SER A 157 -12.17 1.25 2.17
N ASN A 158 -11.93 1.21 3.48
CA ASN A 158 -12.94 0.88 4.47
C ASN A 158 -14.12 1.85 4.43
N SER A 159 -13.81 3.15 4.48
CA SER A 159 -14.84 4.20 4.45
C SER A 159 -15.61 4.22 3.13
N LEU A 160 -14.94 3.95 2.00
CA LEU A 160 -15.58 3.79 0.69
C LEU A 160 -16.54 2.61 0.65
N VAL A 161 -16.10 1.43 1.12
CA VAL A 161 -16.92 0.21 1.10
C VAL A 161 -18.17 0.39 1.95
N ARG A 162 -18.03 0.99 3.15
CA ARG A 162 -19.20 1.35 3.96
C ARG A 162 -20.16 2.26 3.22
N HIS A 163 -19.63 3.32 2.61
CA HIS A 163 -20.47 4.25 1.84
C HIS A 163 -21.21 3.57 0.69
N ILE A 164 -20.56 2.65 -0.04
CA ILE A 164 -21.17 1.88 -1.13
C ILE A 164 -22.29 0.97 -0.60
N VAL A 165 -22.04 0.24 0.50
CA VAL A 165 -23.00 -0.69 1.09
C VAL A 165 -24.20 0.05 1.68
N ASP A 166 -23.96 1.05 2.53
CA ASP A 166 -25.02 1.75 3.26
C ASP A 166 -25.91 2.59 2.35
N ARG A 167 -25.41 2.99 1.17
CA ARG A 167 -26.18 3.74 0.15
C ARG A 167 -26.57 2.90 -1.07
N ASP A 168 -26.28 1.60 -1.03
CA ASP A 168 -26.57 0.65 -2.10
C ASP A 168 -26.11 1.12 -3.51
N LEU A 169 -24.88 1.61 -3.62
CA LEU A 169 -24.33 2.12 -4.88
C LEU A 169 -24.01 0.97 -5.85
N LYS A 170 -25.02 0.48 -6.56
CA LYS A 170 -24.95 -0.69 -7.47
C LYS A 170 -23.77 -0.65 -8.45
N THR A 171 -23.49 0.52 -9.03
CA THR A 171 -22.40 0.71 -10.00
C THR A 171 -21.03 0.38 -9.40
N LEU A 172 -20.85 0.55 -8.09
CA LEU A 172 -19.57 0.41 -7.39
C LEU A 172 -19.47 -0.88 -6.55
N GLN A 173 -20.47 -1.76 -6.56
CA GLN A 173 -20.50 -2.94 -5.68
C GLN A 173 -19.30 -3.88 -5.82
N GLU A 174 -18.64 -3.94 -6.99
CA GLU A 174 -17.45 -4.78 -7.15
C GLU A 174 -16.30 -4.36 -6.22
N SER A 175 -16.21 -3.08 -5.83
CA SER A 175 -15.20 -2.55 -4.90
C SER A 175 -15.40 -2.98 -3.44
N THR A 176 -16.40 -3.81 -3.12
CA THR A 176 -16.76 -4.15 -1.72
C THR A 176 -16.21 -5.50 -1.25
N TYR A 177 -15.41 -6.20 -2.07
CA TYR A 177 -15.28 -7.65 -1.92
C TYR A 177 -14.64 -8.13 -0.61
N THR A 178 -13.52 -7.54 -0.18
CA THR A 178 -12.76 -8.05 0.97
C THR A 178 -12.19 -7.01 1.92
N ALA A 179 -12.13 -5.71 1.56
CA ALA A 179 -11.44 -4.68 2.34
C ALA A 179 -11.76 -4.73 3.83
N ILE A 180 -13.05 -4.60 4.18
CA ILE A 180 -13.49 -4.54 5.58
C ILE A 180 -13.15 -5.84 6.35
N PRO A 181 -13.57 -7.05 5.90
CA PRO A 181 -13.21 -8.29 6.59
C PRO A 181 -11.71 -8.54 6.75
N LEU A 182 -10.91 -8.19 5.74
CA LEU A 182 -9.46 -8.36 5.79
C LEU A 182 -8.84 -7.48 6.89
N HIS A 183 -9.17 -6.19 6.91
CA HIS A 183 -8.64 -5.24 7.89
C HIS A 183 -9.11 -5.57 9.30
N TYR A 184 -10.38 -5.96 9.46
CA TYR A 184 -10.89 -6.46 10.73
C TYR A 184 -10.07 -7.66 11.22
N GLY A 185 -9.81 -8.63 10.33
CA GLY A 185 -8.96 -9.78 10.65
C GLY A 185 -7.55 -9.37 11.08
N LEU A 186 -6.92 -8.40 10.40
CA LEU A 186 -5.59 -7.92 10.75
C LEU A 186 -5.56 -7.20 12.12
N LEU A 187 -6.62 -6.51 12.52
CA LEU A 187 -6.64 -5.76 13.78
C LEU A 187 -7.12 -6.59 14.98
N HIS A 188 -8.02 -7.55 14.76
CA HIS A 188 -8.70 -8.23 15.86
C HIS A 188 -8.45 -9.73 15.93
N SER A 189 -7.86 -10.35 14.90
CA SER A 189 -7.64 -11.81 14.93
C SER A 189 -6.34 -12.22 15.63
N SER A 190 -6.37 -13.42 16.19
CA SER A 190 -5.21 -14.12 16.75
C SER A 190 -4.28 -14.70 15.69
N ILE A 191 -4.54 -14.50 14.40
CA ILE A 191 -3.65 -14.91 13.29
C ILE A 191 -3.07 -13.70 12.55
N SER A 192 -3.28 -12.50 13.09
CA SER A 192 -2.73 -11.28 12.55
C SER A 192 -1.21 -11.33 12.45
N VAL A 193 -0.68 -10.75 11.38
CA VAL A 193 0.76 -10.54 11.20
C VAL A 193 1.29 -9.36 12.02
N LEU A 194 0.41 -8.54 12.58
CA LEU A 194 0.78 -7.39 13.41
C LEU A 194 0.96 -7.84 14.86
N ASN A 195 2.06 -7.44 15.49
CA ASN A 195 2.26 -7.71 16.92
C ASN A 195 1.34 -6.80 17.74
N GLY A 196 0.64 -7.36 18.72
CA GLY A 196 0.01 -6.56 19.77
C GLY A 196 1.01 -6.27 20.88
N GLU A 197 0.79 -5.21 21.65
CA GLU A 197 1.54 -5.02 22.89
C GLU A 197 1.28 -6.22 23.84
N GLY A 198 2.32 -7.04 24.07
CA GLY A 198 2.29 -8.13 25.04
C GLY A 198 1.74 -9.49 24.57
N ILE A 199 1.24 -9.63 23.33
CA ILE A 199 0.80 -10.93 22.78
C ILE A 199 1.33 -11.09 21.35
N VAL A 200 2.20 -12.09 21.17
CA VAL A 200 2.65 -12.55 19.86
C VAL A 200 1.85 -13.81 19.50
N PRO A 201 0.94 -13.78 18.52
CA PRO A 201 0.51 -15.03 17.92
C PRO A 201 1.60 -15.48 16.95
N SER A 202 2.54 -16.27 17.43
CA SER A 202 3.61 -16.87 16.63
C SER A 202 3.14 -18.01 15.73
N PHE A 203 1.82 -18.21 15.58
CA PHE A 203 1.24 -19.42 15.01
C PHE A 203 1.68 -19.70 13.56
N LEU A 204 2.10 -18.68 12.82
CA LEU A 204 2.47 -18.80 11.40
C LEU A 204 3.89 -18.31 11.06
N GLY A 205 4.70 -17.98 12.06
CA GLY A 205 6.10 -17.56 11.86
C GLY A 205 6.28 -16.25 11.08
N TYR A 206 5.21 -15.46 10.90
CA TYR A 206 5.27 -14.17 10.23
C TYR A 206 6.23 -13.22 10.94
N GLY A 207 7.11 -12.59 10.16
CA GLY A 207 8.07 -11.62 10.66
C GLY A 207 7.54 -10.22 10.81
N GLY A 208 6.23 -10.04 11.03
CA GLY A 208 5.72 -8.71 11.33
C GLY A 208 6.48 -8.12 12.50
N VAL A 209 7.01 -6.91 12.31
CA VAL A 209 7.77 -6.19 13.33
C VAL A 209 7.01 -4.96 13.81
N GLY A 210 5.99 -4.51 13.07
CA GLY A 210 5.15 -3.39 13.46
C GLY A 210 4.27 -3.70 14.66
N ILE A 211 4.14 -2.72 15.54
CA ILE A 211 3.21 -2.74 16.67
C ILE A 211 1.85 -2.24 16.19
N ARG A 212 0.81 -3.06 16.38
CA ARG A 212 -0.55 -2.82 15.89
C ARG A 212 -1.10 -1.47 16.32
N GLU A 213 -0.94 -1.13 17.59
CA GLU A 213 -1.43 0.10 18.20
C GLU A 213 -0.78 1.33 17.55
N SER A 214 0.52 1.25 17.26
CA SER A 214 1.27 2.31 16.57
C SER A 214 0.84 2.49 15.11
N LEU A 215 0.45 1.39 14.44
CA LEU A 215 -0.08 1.41 13.08
C LEU A 215 -1.46 2.07 13.05
N VAL A 216 -2.31 1.76 14.04
CA VAL A 216 -3.61 2.43 14.19
C VAL A 216 -3.43 3.93 14.40
N GLU A 217 -2.52 4.33 15.30
CA GLU A 217 -2.20 5.74 15.53
C GLU A 217 -1.65 6.43 14.26
N GLU A 218 -0.67 5.81 13.59
CA GLU A 218 -0.08 6.34 12.36
C GLU A 218 -1.08 6.42 11.20
N SER A 219 -2.06 5.52 11.15
CA SER A 219 -3.07 5.53 10.09
C SER A 219 -3.91 6.82 10.10
N GLY A 220 -4.17 7.38 11.28
CA GLY A 220 -4.83 8.68 11.44
C GLY A 220 -3.91 9.89 11.17
N ASN A 221 -2.60 9.68 11.12
CA ASN A 221 -1.61 10.73 10.90
C ASN A 221 -1.44 11.06 9.41
N MET A 222 -2.27 11.96 8.90
CA MET A 222 -2.25 12.37 7.49
C MET A 222 -1.25 13.50 7.19
N SER A 223 -0.51 14.02 8.18
CA SER A 223 0.35 15.20 8.06
C SER A 223 1.36 15.10 6.90
N ALA A 224 2.05 13.97 6.79
CA ALA A 224 3.01 13.72 5.69
C ALA A 224 2.34 13.68 4.31
N TRP A 225 1.02 13.42 4.25
CA TRP A 225 0.25 13.23 3.02
C TRP A 225 -0.56 14.46 2.57
N GLU A 226 -0.69 15.49 3.40
CA GLU A 226 -1.55 16.66 3.15
C GLU A 226 -1.29 17.33 1.79
N GLY A 227 -0.02 17.48 1.40
CA GLY A 227 0.36 18.07 0.11
C GLY A 227 -0.04 17.21 -1.10
N HIS A 228 -0.11 15.89 -0.96
CA HIS A 228 -0.30 14.96 -2.07
C HIS A 228 -1.76 14.81 -2.47
N GLN A 229 -2.69 14.92 -1.53
CA GLN A 229 -4.13 14.95 -1.84
C GLN A 229 -4.49 16.09 -2.81
N SER A 230 -3.67 17.15 -2.86
CA SER A 230 -3.88 18.28 -3.77
C SER A 230 -3.35 18.05 -5.20
N GLY A 231 -2.63 16.95 -5.45
CA GLY A 231 -2.01 16.66 -6.76
C GLY A 231 -0.88 17.61 -7.15
N ARG A 232 -0.41 18.46 -6.23
CA ARG A 232 0.69 19.39 -6.50
C ARG A 232 1.97 18.58 -6.78
N ARG A 233 2.64 18.88 -7.89
CA ARG A 233 3.94 18.32 -8.31
C ARG A 233 3.91 16.86 -8.76
N TRP A 234 2.77 16.31 -9.18
CA TRP A 234 2.76 14.93 -9.66
C TRP A 234 3.37 14.75 -11.07
N ASP A 235 3.79 15.83 -11.71
CA ASP A 235 4.54 15.84 -12.97
C ASP A 235 6.06 15.98 -12.80
N LEU A 236 6.54 15.96 -11.55
CA LEU A 236 7.94 16.23 -11.19
C LEU A 236 8.96 15.29 -11.84
N LEU A 237 8.67 13.99 -11.85
CA LEU A 237 9.62 12.94 -12.22
C LEU A 237 9.52 12.52 -13.70
N GLY A 238 8.86 13.35 -14.52
CA GLY A 238 8.65 13.06 -15.93
C GLY A 238 7.58 12.00 -16.19
N LYS A 239 7.28 11.77 -17.48
CA LYS A 239 6.11 10.99 -17.93
C LYS A 239 6.18 9.50 -17.61
N GLU A 240 7.38 8.96 -17.50
CA GLU A 240 7.59 7.53 -17.22
C GLU A 240 7.44 7.18 -15.73
N SER A 241 7.49 8.18 -14.86
CA SER A 241 7.38 7.96 -13.41
C SER A 241 5.99 7.45 -12.99
N LEU A 242 5.96 6.62 -11.95
CA LEU A 242 4.70 6.21 -11.33
C LEU A 242 3.89 7.43 -10.87
N LEU A 243 4.55 8.45 -10.32
CA LEU A 243 3.89 9.67 -9.85
C LEU A 243 3.08 10.37 -10.97
N TYR A 244 3.66 10.48 -12.17
CA TYR A 244 2.94 11.04 -13.33
C TYR A 244 1.82 10.11 -13.80
N LYS A 245 2.06 8.81 -13.80
CA LYS A 245 1.03 7.82 -14.16
C LYS A 245 -0.16 7.87 -13.19
N LEU A 246 0.09 8.04 -11.89
CA LEU A 246 -0.94 8.26 -10.86
C LEU A 246 -1.75 9.53 -11.14
N PHE A 247 -1.10 10.62 -11.57
CA PHE A 247 -1.79 11.88 -11.92
C PHE A 247 -2.75 11.69 -13.08
N ARG A 248 -2.26 11.06 -14.14
CA ARG A 248 -3.06 10.75 -15.32
C ARG A 248 -4.20 9.79 -14.98
N SER A 249 -3.95 8.81 -14.12
CA SER A 249 -4.93 7.82 -13.68
C SER A 249 -6.04 8.45 -12.82
N ARG A 250 -5.69 9.39 -11.93
CA ARG A 250 -6.69 10.16 -11.16
C ARG A 250 -7.59 10.98 -12.08
N ARG A 251 -7.02 11.62 -13.11
CA ARG A 251 -7.81 12.36 -14.12
C ARG A 251 -8.71 11.42 -14.92
N ALA A 252 -8.20 10.29 -15.37
CA ALA A 252 -8.98 9.27 -16.07
C ALA A 252 -10.16 8.78 -15.23
N LEU A 253 -9.92 8.44 -13.96
CA LEU A 253 -10.97 8.03 -13.02
C LEU A 253 -12.04 9.10 -12.88
N ARG A 254 -11.65 10.36 -12.67
CA ARG A 254 -12.60 11.49 -12.59
C ARG A 254 -13.47 11.59 -13.84
N ASP A 255 -12.87 11.46 -15.02
CA ASP A 255 -13.58 11.58 -16.28
C ASP A 255 -14.53 10.38 -16.51
N VAL A 256 -14.12 9.16 -16.11
CA VAL A 256 -15.00 7.97 -16.09
C VAL A 256 -16.17 8.16 -15.11
N MET A 257 -15.90 8.63 -13.88
CA MET A 257 -16.94 8.90 -12.88
C MET A 257 -17.99 9.86 -13.40
N LYS A 258 -17.59 10.94 -14.09
CA LYS A 258 -18.52 11.89 -14.74
C LYS A 258 -19.42 11.19 -15.77
N ARG A 259 -18.84 10.33 -16.62
CA ARG A 259 -19.61 9.59 -17.65
C ARG A 259 -20.64 8.65 -17.04
N HIS A 260 -20.32 8.05 -15.91
CA HIS A 260 -21.17 7.08 -15.20
C HIS A 260 -22.05 7.72 -14.10
N GLY A 261 -22.07 9.05 -13.99
CA GLY A 261 -22.90 9.76 -13.01
C GLY A 261 -22.52 9.51 -11.54
N ILE A 262 -21.27 9.13 -11.27
CA ILE A 262 -20.77 8.87 -9.91
C ILE A 262 -20.38 10.20 -9.26
N ASP A 263 -20.77 10.39 -7.99
CA ASP A 263 -20.43 11.58 -7.22
C ASP A 263 -18.92 11.77 -7.12
N LEU A 264 -18.42 12.91 -7.60
CA LEU A 264 -17.00 13.25 -7.60
C LEU A 264 -16.42 13.42 -6.20
N LYS A 265 -17.25 13.54 -5.16
CA LYS A 265 -16.80 13.48 -3.76
C LYS A 265 -16.17 12.14 -3.38
N LEU A 266 -16.44 11.09 -4.17
CA LEU A 266 -15.83 9.76 -4.00
C LEU A 266 -14.47 9.63 -4.69
N LEU A 267 -14.00 10.66 -5.42
CA LEU A 267 -12.83 10.55 -6.28
C LEU A 267 -11.58 10.10 -5.51
N GLU A 268 -11.26 10.74 -4.39
CA GLU A 268 -10.06 10.39 -3.63
C GLU A 268 -10.15 8.99 -3.02
N ALA A 269 -11.32 8.61 -2.53
CA ALA A 269 -11.53 7.29 -1.94
C ALA A 269 -11.43 6.19 -3.01
N LEU A 270 -12.07 6.36 -4.17
CA LEU A 270 -11.97 5.43 -5.30
C LEU A 270 -10.57 5.40 -5.91
N PHE A 271 -9.90 6.55 -5.99
CA PHE A 271 -8.54 6.64 -6.50
C PHE A 271 -7.57 5.86 -5.61
N ASN A 272 -7.66 6.07 -4.28
CA ASN A 272 -6.84 5.33 -3.33
C ASN A 272 -7.17 3.84 -3.33
N HIS A 273 -8.45 3.51 -3.30
CA HIS A 273 -8.93 2.14 -3.25
C HIS A 273 -8.60 1.33 -4.49
N ILE A 274 -8.77 1.86 -5.72
CA ILE A 274 -8.60 1.06 -6.94
C ILE A 274 -7.18 1.17 -7.48
N ILE A 275 -6.62 2.38 -7.53
CA ILE A 275 -5.39 2.66 -8.27
C ILE A 275 -4.19 2.65 -7.34
N VAL A 276 -4.14 3.56 -6.36
CA VAL A 276 -2.96 3.74 -5.49
C VAL A 276 -2.61 2.46 -4.75
N HIS A 277 -3.61 1.83 -4.12
CA HIS A 277 -3.41 0.60 -3.35
C HIS A 277 -2.87 -0.56 -4.21
N SER A 278 -3.39 -0.73 -5.43
CA SER A 278 -2.86 -1.72 -6.37
C SER A 278 -1.40 -1.48 -6.74
N MET A 279 -1.05 -0.22 -7.05
CA MET A 279 0.31 0.15 -7.42
C MET A 279 1.29 -0.11 -6.28
N ASP A 280 0.86 0.11 -5.04
CA ASP A 280 1.68 -0.15 -3.86
C ASP A 280 2.08 -1.63 -3.74
N HIS A 281 1.11 -2.54 -3.94
CA HIS A 281 1.36 -3.97 -3.95
C HIS A 281 2.31 -4.39 -5.08
N HIS A 282 2.19 -3.80 -6.26
CA HIS A 282 3.08 -4.08 -7.38
C HIS A 282 4.50 -3.59 -7.13
N GLY A 283 4.69 -2.33 -6.71
CA GLY A 283 6.02 -1.81 -6.35
C GLY A 283 6.65 -2.59 -5.18
N GLY A 284 5.83 -3.03 -4.23
CA GLY A 284 6.27 -3.94 -3.17
C GLY A 284 6.77 -5.28 -3.70
N ASP A 285 6.11 -5.86 -4.71
CA ASP A 285 6.50 -7.13 -5.32
C ASP A 285 7.78 -7.04 -6.17
N GLU A 286 8.01 -5.91 -6.87
CA GLU A 286 9.25 -5.69 -7.62
C GLU A 286 10.50 -5.83 -6.73
N SER A 287 10.38 -5.48 -5.45
CA SER A 287 11.45 -5.62 -4.46
C SER A 287 11.65 -7.03 -3.90
N SER A 288 10.89 -8.02 -4.36
CA SER A 288 10.86 -9.37 -3.78
C SER A 288 12.17 -10.16 -3.93
N HIS A 289 13.05 -9.74 -4.83
CA HIS A 289 14.37 -10.32 -5.04
C HIS A 289 15.45 -9.79 -4.08
N LEU A 290 15.10 -8.88 -3.17
CA LEU A 290 16.05 -8.24 -2.24
C LEU A 290 16.14 -8.96 -0.90
N ARG A 291 17.36 -9.06 -0.37
CA ARG A 291 17.70 -9.64 0.93
C ARG A 291 17.81 -8.55 2.00
N TYR A 292 16.77 -8.39 2.82
CA TYR A 292 16.79 -7.47 3.96
C TYR A 292 15.93 -8.00 5.11
N SER A 293 16.11 -7.44 6.31
CA SER A 293 15.31 -7.78 7.49
C SER A 293 14.07 -6.90 7.55
N LEU A 294 12.90 -7.45 7.87
CA LEU A 294 11.71 -6.62 8.11
C LEU A 294 11.92 -5.58 9.23
N HIS A 295 12.84 -5.85 10.17
CA HIS A 295 13.14 -4.94 11.27
C HIS A 295 14.11 -3.83 10.83
N PRO A 296 13.72 -2.54 10.86
CA PRO A 296 14.55 -1.46 10.33
C PRO A 296 15.91 -1.31 11.03
N TRP A 297 16.00 -1.65 12.31
CA TRP A 297 17.23 -1.49 13.10
C TRP A 297 18.22 -2.65 13.01
N HIS A 298 17.90 -3.75 12.33
CA HIS A 298 18.86 -4.83 12.16
C HIS A 298 19.92 -4.46 11.12
N THR A 299 21.19 -4.66 11.47
CA THR A 299 22.31 -4.56 10.52
C THR A 299 22.47 -5.88 9.78
N GLY A 300 22.43 -5.86 8.44
CA GLY A 300 22.49 -7.07 7.62
C GLY A 300 21.22 -7.93 7.66
N CYS A 301 21.31 -9.16 7.15
CA CYS A 301 20.17 -10.08 7.08
C CYS A 301 20.58 -11.55 7.11
N THR A 302 20.26 -12.24 8.20
CA THR A 302 20.46 -13.70 8.33
C THR A 302 19.49 -14.47 7.44
N SER A 303 19.76 -15.75 7.17
CA SER A 303 18.87 -16.56 6.31
C SER A 303 17.49 -16.76 6.94
N TYR A 304 17.42 -16.84 8.27
CA TYR A 304 16.16 -16.87 9.00
C TYR A 304 15.37 -15.56 8.84
N GLN A 305 16.04 -14.40 8.95
CA GLN A 305 15.41 -13.10 8.72
C GLN A 305 14.93 -12.97 7.28
N ALA A 306 15.75 -13.35 6.29
CA ALA A 306 15.39 -13.32 4.88
C ALA A 306 14.18 -14.21 4.58
N PHE A 307 14.14 -15.42 5.15
CA PHE A 307 13.01 -16.33 5.02
C PHE A 307 11.73 -15.71 5.59
N LYS A 308 11.78 -15.14 6.80
CA LYS A 308 10.63 -14.45 7.41
C LYS A 308 10.17 -13.24 6.60
N THR A 309 11.10 -12.47 6.05
CA THR A 309 10.79 -11.35 5.16
C THR A 309 10.06 -11.83 3.90
N ASN A 310 10.53 -12.92 3.28
CA ASN A 310 9.86 -13.49 2.11
C ASN A 310 8.49 -14.06 2.43
N MET A 311 8.34 -14.76 3.56
CA MET A 311 7.03 -15.24 4.01
C MET A 311 6.03 -14.09 4.13
N PHE A 312 6.43 -12.99 4.77
CA PHE A 312 5.60 -11.80 4.89
C PHE A 312 5.26 -11.20 3.53
N ARG A 313 6.25 -11.00 2.65
CA ARG A 313 6.01 -10.48 1.29
C ARG A 313 5.02 -11.34 0.52
N VAL A 314 5.26 -12.64 0.49
CA VAL A 314 4.48 -13.58 -0.30
C VAL A 314 3.09 -13.75 0.26
N LEU A 315 2.83 -13.53 1.55
CA LEU A 315 1.50 -13.72 2.15
C LEU A 315 0.69 -12.43 2.28
N ILE A 316 1.36 -11.29 2.50
CA ILE A 316 0.71 -10.02 2.83
C ILE A 316 0.83 -9.01 1.69
N ILE A 317 2.00 -8.89 1.08
CA ILE A 317 2.30 -7.77 0.16
C ILE A 317 2.10 -8.14 -1.31
N ARG A 318 2.32 -9.40 -1.71
CA ARG A 318 2.07 -9.80 -3.10
C ARG A 318 0.57 -9.79 -3.39
N PRO A 319 0.13 -9.39 -4.60
CA PRO A 319 -1.24 -9.56 -5.06
C PRO A 319 -1.74 -11.02 -4.90
N ASN A 320 -2.96 -11.20 -4.36
CA ASN A 320 -3.65 -12.47 -4.21
C ASN A 320 -4.73 -12.53 -5.28
N LEU A 321 -4.44 -13.15 -6.40
CA LEU A 321 -5.49 -13.50 -7.34
C LEU A 321 -6.09 -14.81 -6.86
N ASN A 322 -7.27 -14.71 -6.23
CA ASN A 322 -8.09 -15.89 -5.95
C ASN A 322 -8.52 -16.48 -7.30
N PRO A 323 -8.11 -17.71 -7.68
CA PRO A 323 -8.50 -18.30 -8.96
C PRO A 323 -10.01 -18.53 -9.06
N LEU A 324 -10.72 -18.62 -7.94
CA LEU A 324 -12.18 -18.73 -7.87
C LEU A 324 -12.88 -17.37 -7.97
N ALA A 325 -12.13 -16.28 -7.90
CA ALA A 325 -12.61 -14.92 -8.13
C ALA A 325 -11.51 -14.11 -8.85
N PRO A 326 -11.27 -14.38 -10.15
CA PRO A 326 -10.16 -13.79 -10.88
C PRO A 326 -10.42 -12.29 -11.12
N ASN A 327 -9.63 -11.47 -10.44
CA ASN A 327 -9.77 -10.02 -10.45
C ASN A 327 -8.97 -9.40 -11.56
N THR A 328 -9.65 -9.24 -12.69
CA THR A 328 -9.19 -8.30 -13.71
C THR A 328 -10.33 -7.35 -13.99
N LEU A 329 -10.11 -6.03 -14.02
CA LEU A 329 -11.12 -5.07 -14.51
C LEU A 329 -11.55 -5.46 -15.94
N ARG A 330 -10.67 -6.16 -16.67
CA ARG A 330 -10.96 -6.84 -17.93
C ARG A 330 -12.07 -7.89 -17.83
N SER A 331 -12.08 -8.73 -16.80
CA SER A 331 -13.08 -9.79 -16.59
C SER A 331 -14.36 -9.29 -15.92
N ILE A 332 -14.30 -8.16 -15.20
CA ILE A 332 -15.48 -7.52 -14.62
C ILE A 332 -16.39 -7.02 -15.75
N ASN A 333 -17.52 -7.70 -15.96
CA ASN A 333 -18.51 -7.30 -16.96
C ASN A 333 -19.43 -6.17 -16.44
N LYS A 334 -18.82 -5.04 -16.06
CA LYS A 334 -19.52 -3.85 -15.56
C LYS A 334 -19.02 -2.60 -16.28
N PRO A 335 -19.91 -1.74 -16.81
CA PRO A 335 -19.51 -0.61 -17.66
C PRO A 335 -18.49 0.36 -17.05
N PHE A 336 -18.68 0.75 -15.78
CA PHE A 336 -17.76 1.66 -15.09
C PHE A 336 -16.32 1.14 -15.05
N TYR A 337 -16.14 -0.11 -14.63
CA TYR A 337 -14.84 -0.75 -14.47
C TYR A 337 -14.16 -1.05 -15.82
N GLN A 338 -14.93 -1.43 -16.83
CA GLN A 338 -14.40 -1.62 -18.19
C GLN A 338 -13.90 -0.31 -18.80
N ASP A 339 -14.67 0.77 -18.64
CA ASP A 339 -14.25 2.08 -19.12
C ASP A 339 -13.05 2.60 -18.36
N LEU A 340 -12.99 2.39 -17.04
CA LEU A 340 -11.81 2.72 -16.25
C LEU A 340 -10.58 1.97 -16.77
N TYR A 341 -10.67 0.65 -16.95
CA TYR A 341 -9.57 -0.15 -17.49
C TYR A 341 -9.11 0.34 -18.87
N ARG A 342 -10.04 0.66 -19.78
CA ARG A 342 -9.71 1.22 -21.10
C ARG A 342 -8.95 2.53 -21.01
N GLU A 343 -9.34 3.42 -20.08
CA GLU A 343 -8.63 4.69 -19.90
C GLU A 343 -7.26 4.50 -19.24
N LEU A 344 -7.15 3.62 -18.24
CA LEU A 344 -5.87 3.31 -17.60
C LEU A 344 -4.89 2.68 -18.60
N LYS A 345 -5.37 1.79 -19.47
CA LYS A 345 -4.54 1.12 -20.48
C LYS A 345 -3.91 2.07 -21.49
N LYS A 346 -4.53 3.23 -21.73
CA LYS A 346 -3.95 4.30 -22.58
C LYS A 346 -2.81 5.04 -21.89
N ILE A 347 -2.75 5.00 -20.56
CA ILE A 347 -1.73 5.67 -19.75
C ILE A 347 -0.55 4.72 -19.56
N ASP A 348 -0.82 3.53 -19.06
CA ASP A 348 0.17 2.49 -18.82
C ASP A 348 -0.55 1.13 -18.85
N PRO A 349 -0.29 0.28 -19.85
CA PRO A 349 -0.89 -1.04 -19.95
C PRO A 349 -0.61 -1.94 -18.74
N GLU A 350 0.58 -1.90 -18.16
CA GLU A 350 0.96 -2.73 -17.02
C GLU A 350 0.27 -2.24 -15.75
N ALA A 351 0.28 -0.93 -15.51
CA ALA A 351 -0.47 -0.34 -14.41
C ALA A 351 -1.98 -0.60 -14.54
N ALA A 352 -2.52 -0.65 -15.77
CA ALA A 352 -3.92 -0.98 -15.97
C ALA A 352 -4.26 -2.42 -15.58
N GLU A 353 -3.34 -3.38 -15.78
CA GLU A 353 -3.48 -4.76 -15.31
C GLU A 353 -3.29 -4.85 -13.78
N VAL A 354 -2.37 -4.07 -13.21
CA VAL A 354 -2.12 -4.05 -11.76
C VAL A 354 -3.27 -3.41 -10.98
N ALA A 355 -3.80 -2.28 -11.44
CA ALA A 355 -4.95 -1.55 -10.85
C ALA A 355 -6.20 -2.42 -10.65
N THR A 356 -6.21 -3.60 -11.29
CA THR A 356 -7.30 -4.55 -11.22
C THR A 356 -7.33 -5.44 -9.99
N ALA A 357 -6.20 -5.57 -9.28
CA ALA A 357 -6.11 -6.45 -8.12
C ALA A 357 -6.80 -5.87 -6.88
N SER A 358 -6.81 -4.53 -6.71
CA SER A 358 -7.28 -3.89 -5.48
C SER A 358 -8.79 -3.78 -5.29
N VAL A 359 -9.59 -3.90 -6.36
CA VAL A 359 -11.07 -3.94 -6.25
C VAL A 359 -11.55 -5.06 -5.31
N MET A 360 -10.67 -6.02 -5.02
CA MET A 360 -10.94 -7.14 -4.14
C MET A 360 -9.84 -7.37 -3.10
N TYR A 361 -9.19 -6.30 -2.68
CA TYR A 361 -8.44 -6.30 -1.44
C TYR A 361 -9.27 -5.67 -0.33
#